data_AF-A0A5E4NRC1-F1
#
_entry.id   AF-A0A5E4NRC1-F1
#
_cell.length_a   1.000
_cell.length_b   1.000
_cell.length_c   1.000
_cell.angle_alpha   90.00
_cell.angle_beta   90.00
_cell.angle_gamma   90.00
#
_symmetry.space_group_name_H-M   'P 1'
#
loop_
_entity.id
_entity.type
_entity.pdbx_description
1 polymer ?
#
loop_
_entity_poly.entity_id
_entity_poly.type
_entity_poly.pdbx_seq_one_letter_code
_entity_poly.pdbx_strand_id
1 'polypeptide(L)'
;MPLVTRKGVYPYEYTDSWEKLEDEIVLEKDQFYSTLTEENIKDAEYIHAKNVWNHFNCRTLGEYSGLYLKTDVMLLVDVFENFSDIYMTTCNLNSAYYYTAP
;
A
#
# COMPACT_ATOMS: atom_id res chain seq x y z
N MET A 1 12.98 5.94 7.74
CA MET A 1 11.51 5.98 7.56
C MET A 1 10.99 4.56 7.27
N PRO A 2 11.04 3.60 8.22
CA PRO A 2 10.68 2.19 7.94
C PRO A 2 9.17 1.94 7.76
N LEU A 3 8.32 2.96 7.94
CA LEU A 3 6.87 2.80 7.90
C LEU A 3 6.29 2.71 6.48
N VAL A 4 6.96 3.29 5.48
CA VAL A 4 6.50 3.37 4.09
C VAL A 4 7.45 2.69 3.09
N THR A 5 8.39 1.89 3.59
CA THR A 5 9.37 1.16 2.77
C THR A 5 8.97 -0.30 2.52
N ARG A 6 7.74 -0.66 2.84
CA ARG A 6 7.17 -1.99 2.65
C ARG A 6 5.68 -1.88 2.33
N LYS A 7 5.11 -2.96 1.80
CA LYS A 7 3.67 -3.04 1.53
C LYS A 7 2.87 -2.67 2.79
N GLY A 8 1.92 -1.75 2.63
CA GLY A 8 1.01 -1.36 3.70
C GLY A 8 -0.03 -2.45 4.01
N VAL A 9 -0.85 -2.20 5.02
CA VAL A 9 -1.97 -3.08 5.41
C VAL A 9 -3.26 -2.29 5.30
N TYR A 10 -4.26 -2.81 4.60
CA TYR A 10 -5.49 -2.10 4.29
C TYR A 10 -6.74 -2.97 4.50
N PRO A 11 -7.82 -2.45 5.11
CA PRO A 11 -9.04 -3.21 5.39
C PRO A 11 -9.97 -3.20 4.17
N TYR A 12 -9.63 -4.02 3.16
CA TYR A 12 -10.33 -4.02 1.86
C TYR A 12 -11.82 -4.34 1.97
N GLU A 13 -12.17 -5.34 2.77
CA GLU A 13 -13.54 -5.83 2.88
C GLU A 13 -14.42 -4.90 3.71
N TYR A 14 -13.84 -4.23 4.70
CA TYR A 14 -14.52 -3.20 5.47
C TYR A 14 -14.80 -1.94 4.65
N THR A 15 -13.94 -1.62 3.67
CA THR A 15 -14.09 -0.42 2.83
C THR A 15 -14.98 -0.70 1.62
N ASP A 16 -16.24 -1.03 1.86
CA ASP A 16 -17.21 -1.42 0.83
C ASP A 16 -18.05 -0.26 0.28
N SER A 17 -17.99 0.92 0.90
CA SER A 17 -18.70 2.12 0.48
C SER A 17 -17.86 3.39 0.63
N TRP A 18 -18.28 4.47 -0.05
CA TRP A 18 -17.64 5.78 0.08
C TRP A 18 -17.81 6.38 1.47
N GLU A 19 -18.95 6.11 2.12
CA GLU A 19 -19.27 6.60 3.47
C GLU A 19 -18.24 6.09 4.49
N LYS A 20 -17.73 4.86 4.29
CA LYS A 20 -16.67 4.28 5.11
C LYS A 20 -15.38 5.08 5.09
N LEU A 21 -15.11 5.85 4.04
CA LEU A 21 -13.92 6.70 3.98
C LEU A 21 -14.02 7.90 4.94
N GLU A 22 -15.23 8.29 5.35
CA GLU A 22 -15.45 9.36 6.31
C GLU A 22 -15.43 8.87 7.76
N ASP A 23 -15.41 7.55 7.99
CA ASP A 23 -15.36 6.97 9.33
C ASP A 23 -14.10 7.45 10.07
N GLU A 24 -14.30 8.13 11.21
CA GLU A 24 -13.24 8.56 12.13
C GLU A 24 -12.77 7.44 13.08
N ILE A 25 -13.13 6.20 12.76
CA ILE A 25 -13.02 5.05 13.65
C ILE A 25 -11.55 4.63 13.77
N VAL A 26 -11.14 4.30 14.99
CA VAL A 26 -9.87 3.61 15.25
C VAL A 26 -9.94 2.23 14.60
N LEU A 27 -9.16 2.02 13.54
CA LEU A 27 -9.04 0.74 12.85
C LEU A 27 -8.90 -0.42 13.86
N GLU A 28 -9.94 -1.25 13.97
CA GLU A 28 -9.94 -2.45 14.80
C GLU A 28 -9.40 -3.63 14.01
N LYS A 29 -8.81 -4.61 14.71
CA LYS A 29 -8.15 -5.74 14.03
C LYS A 29 -9.14 -6.55 13.17
N ASP A 30 -10.37 -6.72 13.65
CA ASP A 30 -11.41 -7.49 12.96
C ASP A 30 -11.88 -6.84 11.64
N GLN A 31 -11.66 -5.54 11.47
CA GLN A 31 -11.96 -4.85 10.21
C GLN A 31 -11.00 -5.24 9.08
N PHE A 32 -9.88 -5.90 9.40
CA PHE A 32 -8.93 -6.42 8.43
C PHE A 32 -9.11 -7.91 8.15
N TYR A 33 -10.24 -8.50 8.55
CA TYR A 33 -10.56 -9.87 8.16
C TYR A 33 -10.53 -9.99 6.63
N SER A 34 -10.05 -11.14 6.14
CA SER A 34 -10.11 -11.46 4.72
C SER A 34 -10.95 -12.71 4.48
N THR A 35 -12.09 -12.54 3.83
CA THR A 35 -12.94 -13.58 3.23
C THR A 35 -12.20 -14.47 2.22
N LEU A 36 -11.16 -13.96 1.55
CA LEU A 36 -10.37 -14.75 0.59
C LEU A 36 -9.56 -15.85 1.29
N THR A 37 -8.99 -15.53 2.46
CA THR A 37 -8.16 -16.46 3.25
C THR A 37 -8.88 -16.98 4.50
N GLU A 38 -10.10 -16.53 4.73
CA GLU A 38 -10.94 -16.77 5.90
C GLU A 38 -10.24 -16.49 7.25
N GLU A 39 -9.29 -15.56 7.28
CA GLU A 39 -8.49 -15.24 8.46
C GLU A 39 -8.32 -13.74 8.71
N ASN A 40 -8.03 -13.40 9.96
CA ASN A 40 -7.60 -12.07 10.35
C ASN A 40 -6.11 -11.87 10.06
N ILE A 41 -5.70 -10.61 9.86
CA ILE A 41 -4.27 -10.25 9.76
C ILE A 41 -3.49 -10.64 11.02
N LYS A 42 -2.17 -10.77 10.88
CA LYS A 42 -1.27 -11.05 12.00
C LYS A 42 -1.18 -9.83 12.93
N ASP A 43 -0.87 -10.07 14.21
CA ASP A 43 -0.73 -8.97 15.19
C ASP A 43 0.33 -7.95 14.78
N ALA A 44 1.44 -8.41 14.18
CA ALA A 44 2.50 -7.53 13.70
C ALA A 44 2.04 -6.60 12.55
N GLU A 45 1.12 -7.06 11.71
CA GLU A 45 0.53 -6.29 10.62
C GLU A 45 -0.46 -5.26 11.17
N TYR A 46 -1.26 -5.65 12.16
CA TYR A 46 -2.16 -4.74 12.85
C TYR A 46 -1.42 -3.63 13.60
N ILE A 47 -0.37 -3.99 14.35
CA ILE A 47 0.52 -3.01 15.03
C ILE A 47 1.13 -2.05 14.01
N HIS A 48 1.53 -2.55 12.85
CA HIS A 48 2.06 -1.71 11.79
C HIS A 48 1.04 -0.72 11.25
N ALA A 49 -0.18 -1.19 10.92
CA ALA A 49 -1.26 -0.33 10.45
C ALA A 49 -1.57 0.78 11.46
N LYS A 50 -1.65 0.45 12.75
CA LYS A 50 -1.81 1.45 13.83
C LYS A 50 -0.65 2.43 13.91
N ASN A 51 0.59 1.96 13.78
CA ASN A 51 1.75 2.85 13.80
C ASN A 51 1.74 3.82 12.62
N VAL A 52 1.38 3.36 11.42
CA VAL A 52 1.23 4.22 10.23
C VAL A 52 0.12 5.24 10.46
N TRP A 53 -1.08 4.78 10.86
CA TRP A 53 -2.22 5.65 11.17
C TRP A 53 -1.85 6.78 12.13
N ASN A 54 -1.24 6.42 13.27
CA ASN A 54 -0.85 7.39 14.31
C ASN A 54 0.29 8.30 13.85
N HIS A 55 1.30 7.76 13.15
CA HIS A 55 2.47 8.54 12.74
C HIS A 55 2.10 9.64 11.74
N PHE A 56 1.18 9.35 10.82
CA PHE A 56 0.70 10.31 9.83
C PHE A 56 -0.52 11.11 10.31
N ASN A 57 -0.95 10.92 11.57
CA ASN A 57 -2.11 11.56 12.17
C ASN A 57 -3.38 11.41 11.32
N CYS A 58 -3.59 10.23 10.73
CA CYS A 58 -4.82 9.93 10.00
C CYS A 58 -6.02 10.06 10.95
N ARG A 59 -7.06 10.76 10.50
CA ARG A 59 -8.31 10.94 11.23
C ARG A 59 -9.43 10.12 10.63
N THR A 60 -9.44 10.01 9.29
CA THR A 60 -10.45 9.26 8.56
C THR A 60 -9.83 8.11 7.77
N LEU A 61 -10.64 7.10 7.47
CA LEU A 61 -10.20 5.98 6.64
C LEU A 61 -9.80 6.45 5.23
N GLY A 62 -10.42 7.52 4.71
CA GLY A 62 -10.06 8.15 3.45
C GLY A 62 -8.63 8.72 3.44
N GLU A 63 -8.21 9.39 4.51
CA GLU A 63 -6.84 9.88 4.65
C GLU A 63 -5.83 8.72 4.67
N TYR A 64 -6.15 7.66 5.42
CA TYR A 64 -5.33 6.46 5.47
C TYR A 64 -5.26 5.73 4.12
N SER A 65 -6.39 5.67 3.40
CA SER A 65 -6.47 5.10 2.05
C SER A 65 -5.63 5.86 1.05
N GLY A 66 -5.70 7.20 1.05
CA GLY A 66 -4.86 8.05 0.22
C GLY A 66 -3.37 7.86 0.51
N LEU A 67 -2.99 7.72 1.78
CA LEU A 67 -1.62 7.42 2.19
C LEU A 67 -1.17 6.03 1.71
N TYR A 68 -2.01 5.01 1.88
CA TYR A 68 -1.75 3.64 1.43
C TYR A 68 -1.49 3.61 -0.08
N LEU A 69 -2.41 4.18 -0.87
CA LEU A 69 -2.32 4.26 -2.33
C LEU A 69 -1.07 5.00 -2.78
N LYS A 70 -0.77 6.15 -2.17
CA LYS A 70 0.41 6.95 -2.50
C LYS A 70 1.70 6.16 -2.25
N THR A 71 1.76 5.44 -1.14
CA THR A 71 2.93 4.63 -0.79
C THR A 71 3.10 3.45 -1.76
N ASP A 72 2.02 2.76 -2.10
CA ASP A 72 2.04 1.64 -3.04
C ASP A 72 2.53 2.07 -4.43
N VAL A 73 2.03 3.22 -4.92
CA VAL A 73 2.48 3.81 -6.19
C VAL A 73 3.95 4.23 -6.14
N MET A 74 4.40 4.87 -5.04
CA MET A 74 5.81 5.26 -4.90
C MET A 74 6.74 4.06 -4.92
N LEU A 75 6.40 2.98 -4.18
CA LEU A 75 7.19 1.75 -4.19
C LEU A 75 7.25 1.11 -5.58
N LEU A 76 6.14 1.14 -6.33
CA LEU A 76 6.11 0.62 -7.69
C LEU A 76 6.97 1.46 -8.65
N VAL A 77 6.92 2.78 -8.53
CA VAL A 77 7.76 3.71 -9.31
C VAL A 77 9.24 3.47 -9.02
N ASP A 78 9.64 3.39 -7.76
CA ASP A 78 11.04 3.13 -7.36
C ASP A 78 11.57 1.82 -7.99
N VAL A 79 10.76 0.75 -7.99
CA VAL A 79 11.13 -0.53 -8.62
C VAL A 79 11.23 -0.40 -10.14
N PHE A 80 10.30 0.31 -10.77
CA PHE A 80 10.25 0.48 -12.22
C PHE A 80 11.39 1.36 -12.76
N GLU A 81 11.71 2.45 -12.07
CA GLU A 81 12.84 3.33 -12.40
C GLU A 81 14.15 2.56 -12.29
N ASN A 82 14.37 1.84 -11.18
CA ASN A 82 15.57 1.01 -11.02
C ASN A 82 15.68 -0.09 -12.10
N PHE A 83 14.57 -0.74 -12.46
CA PHE A 83 14.57 -1.69 -13.58
C PHE A 83 14.96 -1.02 -14.90
N SER A 84 14.42 0.17 -15.17
CA SER A 84 14.69 0.92 -16.41
C SER A 84 16.13 1.38 -16.50
N ASP A 85 16.72 1.85 -15.39
CA ASP A 85 18.13 2.23 -15.31
C ASP A 85 19.06 1.04 -15.56
N ILE A 86 18.76 -0.12 -14.98
CA ILE A 86 19.52 -1.36 -15.21
C ILE A 86 19.42 -1.78 -16.68
N TYR A 87 18.23 -1.72 -17.28
CA TYR A 87 18.01 -2.13 -18.67
C TYR A 87 18.70 -1.18 -19.66
N MET A 88 18.65 0.12 -19.41
CA MET A 88 19.39 1.12 -20.17
C MET A 88 20.90 0.88 -20.06
N THR A 89 21.41 0.60 -18.87
CA THR A 89 22.86 0.40 -18.65
C THR A 89 23.36 -0.91 -19.26
N THR A 90 22.56 -1.98 -19.21
CA THR A 90 22.99 -3.34 -19.59
C THR A 90 22.71 -3.66 -21.05
N CYS A 91 21.58 -3.18 -21.58
CA CYS A 91 21.07 -3.53 -22.91
C CYS A 91 21.03 -2.34 -23.87
N ASN A 92 21.34 -1.12 -23.40
CA ASN A 92 21.23 0.13 -24.17
C ASN A 92 19.81 0.34 -24.78
N LEU A 93 18.80 -0.24 -24.12
CA LEU A 93 17.40 -0.28 -24.54
C LEU A 93 16.54 0.40 -23.47
N ASN A 94 15.64 1.28 -23.90
CA ASN A 94 14.73 1.96 -23.00
C ASN A 94 13.44 1.15 -22.84
N SER A 95 13.29 0.50 -21.68
CA SER A 95 12.14 -0.34 -21.29
C SER A 95 10.78 0.34 -21.46
N ALA A 96 10.69 1.67 -21.41
CA ALA A 96 9.44 2.41 -21.61
C ALA A 96 8.94 2.41 -23.07
N TYR A 97 9.78 2.03 -24.03
CA TYR A 97 9.46 2.04 -25.47
C TYR A 97 9.23 0.65 -26.06
N TYR A 98 9.24 -0.41 -25.24
CA TYR A 98 9.04 -1.79 -25.69
C TYR A 98 7.94 -2.48 -24.89
N TYR A 99 6.98 -3.09 -25.59
CA TYR A 99 5.87 -3.83 -24.98
C TYR A 99 6.28 -5.25 -24.54
N THR A 100 7.36 -5.78 -25.11
CA THR A 100 7.94 -7.08 -24.79
C THR A 100 9.47 -6.98 -24.84
N ALA A 101 10.17 -7.77 -24.02
CA ALA A 101 11.61 -7.97 -24.20
C ALA A 101 11.87 -8.69 -25.54
N PRO A 102 13.02 -8.45 -26.20
CA PRO A 102 13.45 -9.23 -27.36
C PRO A 102 13.66 -10.72 -27.02
#